data_AF-A0A430R9Z6-F1
#
_entry.id   AF-A0A430R9Z6-F1
#
_cell.length_a   1.000
_cell.length_b   1.000
_cell.length_c   1.000
_cell.angle_alpha   90.00
_cell.angle_beta   90.00
_cell.angle_gamma   90.00
#
_symmetry.space_group_name_H-M   'P 1'
#
loop_
_entity.id
_entity.type
_entity.pdbx_description
1 polymer ?
#
loop_
_entity_poly.entity_id
_entity_poly.type
_entity_poly.pdbx_seq_one_letter_code
_entity_poly.pdbx_strand_id
1 'polypeptide(L)'
;YVARGGEWLLTLPVGYADGLPRGAVRFVKGPEGGLYPVAGRISMDQTTVLSPGPLPLEAVLEVLSPDFGPTGLCAWAEARGTIPYEVAVHLSRRFPRVYRYGEEVWEVLN
;
A
#
# COMPACT_ATOMS: atom_id res chain seq x y z
N TYR A 1 5.44 1.70 -16.93
CA TYR A 1 4.89 0.36 -17.18
C TYR A 1 4.21 0.39 -18.53
N VAL A 2 4.33 -0.68 -19.30
CA VAL A 2 3.65 -0.85 -20.59
C VAL A 2 3.04 -2.24 -20.55
N ALA A 3 1.71 -2.32 -20.65
CA ALA A 3 1.00 -3.58 -20.67
C ALA A 3 1.38 -4.40 -21.90
N ARG A 4 1.43 -5.73 -21.74
CA ARG A 4 1.83 -6.68 -22.80
C ARG A 4 0.67 -7.51 -23.33
N GLY A 5 -0.51 -7.45 -22.73
CA GLY A 5 -1.67 -8.23 -23.15
C GLY A 5 -2.78 -8.17 -22.12
N GLY A 6 -3.66 -9.19 -22.08
CA GLY A 6 -4.78 -9.29 -21.14
C GLY A 6 -4.33 -9.32 -19.67
N GLU A 7 -4.12 -8.15 -19.09
CA GLU A 7 -3.66 -7.91 -17.73
C GLU A 7 -4.72 -7.13 -16.96
N TRP A 8 -4.85 -7.40 -15.67
CA TRP A 8 -5.76 -6.69 -14.78
C TRP A 8 -4.96 -5.68 -13.96
N LEU A 9 -5.30 -4.40 -14.09
CA LEU A 9 -4.70 -3.32 -13.31
C LEU A 9 -5.73 -2.79 -12.31
N LEU A 10 -5.33 -2.71 -11.05
CA LEU A 10 -6.12 -2.10 -9.98
C LEU A 10 -5.58 -0.71 -9.70
N THR A 11 -6.47 0.26 -9.49
CA THR A 11 -6.08 1.61 -9.06
C THR A 11 -6.48 1.79 -7.61
N LEU A 12 -5.49 1.98 -6.74
CA LEU A 12 -5.67 2.21 -5.32
C LEU A 12 -5.70 3.72 -5.04
N PRO A 13 -6.60 4.20 -4.17
CA PRO A 13 -6.75 5.63 -3.85
C PRO A 13 -5.71 6.09 -2.82
N VAL A 14 -4.44 5.82 -3.10
CA VAL A 14 -3.33 6.18 -2.23
C VAL A 14 -2.07 6.47 -3.05
N GLY A 15 -1.37 7.55 -2.72
CA GLY A 15 -0.17 7.97 -3.45
C GLY A 15 0.90 8.59 -2.56
N TYR A 16 1.84 9.29 -3.18
CA TYR A 16 2.98 9.84 -2.46
C TYR A 16 2.61 10.97 -1.50
N ALA A 17 1.49 11.66 -1.71
CA ALA A 17 0.98 12.68 -0.76
C ALA A 17 0.38 12.04 0.51
N ASP A 18 0.15 10.73 0.47
CA ASP A 18 -0.31 9.96 1.62
C ASP A 18 0.86 9.36 2.43
N GLY A 19 2.09 9.53 1.94
CA GLY A 19 3.32 9.05 2.60
C GLY A 19 3.98 7.86 1.91
N LEU A 20 3.43 7.37 0.78
CA LEU A 20 4.05 6.28 0.02
C LEU A 20 5.35 6.75 -0.62
N PRO A 21 6.50 6.13 -0.32
CA PRO A 21 7.77 6.58 -0.89
C PRO A 21 7.83 6.31 -2.40
N ARG A 22 8.01 7.40 -3.15
CA ARG A 22 7.95 7.44 -4.62
C ARG A 22 9.07 6.59 -5.24
N GLY A 23 8.73 5.35 -5.59
CA GLY A 23 9.64 4.38 -6.20
C GLY A 23 10.20 3.30 -5.26
N ALA A 24 9.85 3.36 -3.97
CA ALA A 24 10.26 2.36 -2.97
C ALA A 24 9.20 1.27 -2.77
N VAL A 25 7.90 1.61 -2.91
CA VAL A 25 6.83 0.62 -2.84
C VAL A 25 6.84 -0.23 -4.11
N ARG A 26 7.20 -1.51 -3.95
CA ARG A 26 7.30 -2.47 -5.07
C ARG A 26 6.08 -3.35 -5.19
N PHE A 27 5.44 -3.65 -4.06
CA PHE A 27 4.32 -4.58 -3.97
C PHE A 27 3.24 -4.02 -3.07
N VAL A 28 2.03 -4.53 -3.27
CA VAL A 28 0.88 -4.45 -2.37
C VAL A 28 0.42 -5.89 -2.11
N LYS A 29 -0.05 -6.20 -0.92
CA LYS A 29 -0.56 -7.55 -0.62
C LYS A 29 -2.05 -7.63 -0.99
N GLY A 30 -2.39 -8.60 -1.83
CA GLY A 30 -3.76 -8.92 -2.20
C GLY A 30 -4.52 -9.68 -1.10
N PRO A 31 -5.83 -9.91 -1.30
CA PRO A 31 -6.71 -10.52 -0.28
C PRO A 31 -6.27 -11.91 0.22
N GLU A 32 -5.65 -12.71 -0.65
CA GLU A 32 -5.15 -14.06 -0.34
C GLU A 32 -3.66 -14.07 0.05
N GLY A 33 -3.08 -12.91 0.36
CA GLY A 33 -1.68 -12.78 0.76
C GLY A 33 -0.68 -12.68 -0.39
N GLY A 34 -1.12 -12.81 -1.64
CA GLY A 34 -0.27 -12.69 -2.83
C GLY A 34 0.29 -11.28 -3.03
N LEU A 35 1.53 -11.17 -3.51
CA LEU A 35 2.18 -9.88 -3.76
C LEU A 35 1.87 -9.36 -5.17
N TYR A 36 1.20 -8.21 -5.24
CA TYR A 36 0.80 -7.56 -6.49
C TYR A 36 1.78 -6.43 -6.80
N PRO A 37 2.54 -6.49 -7.92
CA PRO A 37 3.58 -5.52 -8.19
C PRO A 37 2.99 -4.17 -8.61
N VAL A 38 3.64 -3.09 -8.17
CA VAL A 38 3.30 -1.73 -8.58
C VAL A 38 3.59 -1.55 -10.08
N ALA A 39 2.56 -1.17 -10.83
CA ALA A 39 2.60 -1.00 -12.28
C ALA A 39 2.84 0.48 -12.63
N GLY A 40 4.11 0.87 -12.75
CA GLY A 40 4.51 2.21 -13.18
C GLY A 40 4.99 3.08 -12.03
N ARG A 41 4.64 4.38 -12.07
CA ARG A 41 5.04 5.35 -11.04
C ARG A 41 3.86 5.64 -10.13
N ILE A 42 4.15 5.84 -8.85
CA ILE A 42 3.18 6.28 -7.85
C ILE A 42 2.82 7.75 -8.14
N SER A 43 1.51 8.02 -8.26
CA SER A 43 0.95 9.36 -8.44
C SER A 43 0.76 10.06 -7.09
N MET A 44 0.25 11.30 -7.10
CA MET A 44 0.04 12.06 -5.86
C MET A 44 -0.91 11.34 -4.91
N ASP A 45 -2.03 10.86 -5.45
CA ASP A 45 -3.15 10.31 -4.66
C ASP A 45 -3.55 8.91 -5.13
N GLN A 46 -2.77 8.29 -6.03
CA GLN A 46 -3.11 7.00 -6.64
C GLN A 46 -1.90 6.11 -6.90
N THR A 47 -2.10 4.80 -6.78
CA THR A 47 -1.11 3.76 -7.09
C THR A 47 -1.77 2.69 -7.94
N THR A 48 -1.17 2.34 -9.07
CA THR A 48 -1.64 1.24 -9.93
C THR A 48 -0.85 -0.03 -9.62
N VAL A 49 -1.54 -1.17 -9.50
CA VAL A 49 -0.92 -2.49 -9.26
C VAL A 49 -1.41 -3.52 -10.26
N LEU A 50 -0.56 -4.48 -10.62
CA LEU A 50 -0.90 -5.61 -11.46
C LEU A 50 -1.49 -6.74 -10.60
N SER A 51 -2.70 -7.16 -10.95
CA SER A 51 -3.43 -8.24 -10.28
C SER A 51 -3.38 -9.52 -11.11
N PRO A 52 -3.33 -10.72 -10.47
CA PRO A 52 -3.43 -12.00 -11.19
C PRO A 52 -4.79 -12.20 -11.86
N GLY A 53 -5.81 -11.43 -11.49
CA GLY A 53 -7.16 -11.53 -12.05
C GLY A 53 -8.04 -10.34 -11.68
N PRO A 54 -9.31 -10.33 -12.12
CA PRO A 54 -10.28 -9.33 -11.70
C PRO A 54 -10.57 -9.47 -10.21
N LEU A 55 -10.82 -8.35 -9.54
CA LEU A 55 -11.30 -8.30 -8.16
C LEU A 55 -12.53 -7.40 -8.06
N PRO A 56 -13.44 -7.65 -7.11
CA PRO A 56 -14.54 -6.73 -6.81
C PRO A 56 -13.99 -5.39 -6.29
N LEU A 57 -14.78 -4.31 -6.42
CA LEU A 57 -14.36 -2.97 -5.98
C LEU A 57 -14.17 -2.87 -4.46
N GLU A 58 -14.83 -3.75 -3.72
CA GLU A 58 -14.79 -3.85 -2.27
C GLU A 58 -13.57 -4.65 -1.77
N ALA A 59 -12.75 -5.20 -2.67
CA ALA A 59 -11.57 -5.97 -2.29
C ALA A 59 -10.59 -5.12 -1.46
N VAL A 60 -10.16 -5.67 -0.33
CA VAL A 60 -9.20 -5.02 0.57
C VAL A 60 -7.79 -5.51 0.23
N LEU A 61 -6.88 -4.56 0.10
CA LEU A 61 -5.46 -4.81 -0.13
C LEU A 61 -4.64 -4.14 0.96
N GLU A 62 -3.54 -4.78 1.37
CA GLU A 62 -2.59 -4.20 2.32
C GLU A 62 -1.47 -3.49 1.56
N VAL A 63 -1.51 -2.17 1.57
CA VAL A 63 -0.42 -1.36 0.99
C VAL A 63 0.79 -1.36 1.90
N LEU A 64 0.56 -1.23 3.21
CA LEU A 64 1.53 -1.39 4.28
C LEU A 64 1.05 -2.51 5.20
N SER A 65 1.77 -3.62 5.25
CA SER A 65 1.40 -4.77 6.09
C SER A 65 1.95 -4.64 7.51
N PRO A 66 1.26 -5.22 8.52
CA PRO A 66 1.72 -5.21 9.92
C PRO A 66 2.84 -6.23 10.19
N ASP A 67 3.33 -6.92 9.17
CA ASP A 67 4.38 -7.93 9.25
C ASP A 67 5.75 -7.39 8.80
N PHE A 68 6.77 -8.25 8.90
CA PHE A 68 8.13 -7.97 8.43
C PHE A 68 8.35 -8.39 6.96
N GLY A 69 7.28 -8.53 6.18
CA GLY A 69 7.34 -8.93 4.79
C GLY A 69 7.72 -7.79 3.83
N PRO A 70 7.69 -8.05 2.52
CA PRO A 70 8.06 -7.08 1.48
C PRO A 70 7.18 -5.82 1.42
N THR A 71 6.00 -5.87 2.02
CA THR A 71 5.05 -4.75 2.14
C THR A 71 5.09 -4.09 3.53
N GLY A 72 5.98 -4.54 4.42
CA GLY A 72 6.08 -4.04 5.78
C GLY A 72 6.85 -2.74 5.91
N LEU A 73 6.77 -2.12 7.09
CA LEU A 73 7.40 -0.83 7.39
C LEU A 73 8.93 -0.87 7.22
N CYS A 74 9.57 -1.97 7.62
CA CYS A 74 11.01 -2.15 7.47
C CYS A 74 11.45 -2.24 6.00
N ALA A 75 10.68 -2.93 5.16
CA ALA A 75 10.97 -3.04 3.73
C ALA A 75 10.87 -1.67 3.04
N TRP A 76 9.89 -0.85 3.43
CA TRP A 76 9.77 0.53 2.93
C TRP A 76 10.92 1.41 3.38
N ALA A 77 11.36 1.26 4.63
CA ALA A 77 12.48 2.00 5.18
C ALA A 77 13.79 1.67 4.45
N GLU A 78 14.06 0.38 4.24
CA GLU A 78 15.20 -0.10 3.45
C GLU A 78 15.16 0.45 2.02
N ALA A 79 14.01 0.35 1.36
CA ALA A 79 13.85 0.86 0.00
C ALA A 79 13.97 2.39 -0.11
N ARG A 80 13.72 3.13 0.98
CA ARG A 80 13.92 4.59 1.07
C ARG A 80 15.33 4.96 1.57
N GLY A 81 16.13 3.99 2.04
CA GLY A 81 17.44 4.25 2.64
C GLY A 81 17.34 4.97 3.99
N THR A 82 16.34 4.64 4.80
CA THR A 82 16.08 5.25 6.11
C THR A 82 15.70 4.20 7.16
N ILE A 83 15.27 4.64 8.35
CA ILE A 83 14.78 3.83 9.46
C ILE A 83 13.24 3.73 9.46
N PRO A 84 12.66 2.65 10.03
CA PRO A 84 11.20 2.44 10.05
C PRO A 84 10.42 3.60 10.70
N TYR A 85 10.97 4.23 11.73
CA TYR A 85 10.34 5.37 12.41
C TYR A 85 10.10 6.55 11.46
N GLU A 86 11.01 6.83 10.53
CA GLU A 86 10.79 7.89 9.54
C GLU A 86 9.65 7.56 8.60
N VAL A 87 9.48 6.30 8.20
CA VAL A 87 8.34 5.88 7.38
C VAL A 87 7.04 6.08 8.13
N ALA A 88 6.97 5.63 9.39
CA ALA A 88 5.76 5.71 10.21
C ALA A 88 5.28 7.15 10.42
N VAL A 89 6.19 8.07 10.75
CA VAL A 89 5.84 9.48 11.00
C VAL A 89 5.54 10.27 9.72
N HIS A 90 5.94 9.76 8.54
CA HIS A 90 5.62 10.36 7.24
C HIS A 90 4.25 9.96 6.70
N LEU A 91 3.54 9.00 7.31
CA LEU A 91 2.18 8.67 6.89
C LEU A 91 1.26 9.87 7.10
N SER A 92 0.65 10.30 6.00
CA SER A 92 -0.10 11.55 5.93
C SER A 92 -1.30 11.58 6.87
N ARG A 93 -1.65 12.77 7.35
CA ARG A 93 -2.88 13.02 8.11
C ARG A 93 -4.17 12.72 7.32
N ARG A 94 -4.09 12.55 6.00
CA ARG A 94 -5.24 12.22 5.14
C ARG A 94 -5.87 10.85 5.43
N PHE A 95 -5.11 9.92 6.00
CA PHE A 95 -5.69 8.63 6.38
C PHE A 95 -6.58 8.76 7.62
N PRO A 96 -7.77 8.15 7.63
CA PRO A 96 -8.44 7.89 8.89
C PRO A 96 -7.58 6.93 9.72
N ARG A 97 -7.43 7.18 11.03
CA ARG A 97 -6.81 6.27 11.98
C ARG A 97 -7.90 5.51 12.70
N VAL A 98 -7.88 4.19 12.57
CA VAL A 98 -8.80 3.28 13.27
C VAL A 98 -8.02 2.58 14.38
N TYR A 99 -8.30 2.93 15.63
CA TYR A 99 -7.70 2.29 16.79
C TYR A 99 -8.51 1.06 17.18
N ARG A 100 -7.82 -0.08 17.31
CA ARG A 100 -8.46 -1.37 17.62
C ARG A 100 -7.86 -1.97 18.88
N TYR A 101 -8.70 -2.63 19.67
CA TYR A 101 -8.30 -3.46 20.79
C TYR A 101 -8.82 -4.88 20.55
N GLY A 102 -7.93 -5.80 20.17
CA GLY A 102 -8.35 -7.07 19.60
C GLY A 102 -9.10 -6.86 18.27
N GLU A 103 -10.28 -7.47 18.13
CA GLU A 103 -11.11 -7.29 16.94
C GLU A 103 -11.99 -6.02 17.01
N GLU A 104 -12.18 -5.46 18.20
CA GLU A 104 -13.06 -4.32 18.45
C GLU A 104 -12.42 -3.00 18.00
N VAL A 105 -13.22 -2.15 17.36
CA VAL A 105 -12.84 -0.76 17.03
C VAL A 105 -13.16 0.11 18.25
N TRP A 106 -12.13 0.72 18.81
CA TRP A 106 -12.25 1.60 19.98
C TRP A 106 -12.48 3.06 19.58
N GLU A 107 -11.79 3.54 18.54
CA GLU A 107 -11.89 4.94 18.09
C GLU A 107 -11.55 5.07 16.60
N VAL A 108 -12.19 6.04 15.93
CA VAL A 108 -11.86 6.44 14.56
C VAL A 108 -11.58 7.94 14.54
N LEU A 109 -10.37 8.33 14.11
CA LEU A 109 -9.96 9.72 13.92
C LEU A 109 -9.81 10.01 12.42
N ASN A 110 -10.41 11.10 11.95
CA ASN A 110 -10.29 11.57 10.56
C ASN A 110 -9.30 12.72 10.45
#